data_AF-A0A416U5F5-F1
#
_entry.id   AF-A0A416U5F5-F1
#
_cell.length_a   1.000
_cell.length_b   1.000
_cell.length_c   1.000
_cell.angle_alpha   90.00
_cell.angle_beta   90.00
_cell.angle_gamma   90.00
#
_symmetry.space_group_name_H-M   'P 1'
#
loop_
_entity.id
_entity.type
_entity.pdbx_description
1 polymer ?
#
loop_
_entity_poly.entity_id
_entity_poly.type
_entity_poly.pdbx_seq_one_letter_code
_entity_poly.pdbx_strand_id
1 'polypeptide(L)'
;MGGFKLPKLFMVCGYTVYFWSNENGEPIHVHISKGKPTPNATKIWLTKSGGCILASNGSKISKKELNELMEFISAQFFFICAKWKEAFVTDEIGFYC
;
A
#
# COMPACT_ATOMS: atom_id res chain seq x y z
N MET A 1 -8.69 18.24 -17.05
CA MET A 1 -9.14 17.37 -15.95
C MET A 1 -8.10 16.28 -15.74
N GLY A 2 -7.09 16.54 -14.89
CA GLY A 2 -6.08 15.54 -14.56
C GLY A 2 -6.69 14.56 -13.55
N GLY A 3 -7.11 13.38 -14.00
CA GLY A 3 -7.58 12.34 -13.11
C GLY A 3 -6.45 11.90 -12.16
N PHE A 4 -6.77 11.72 -10.88
CA PHE A 4 -5.90 11.05 -9.92
C PHE A 4 -5.50 9.67 -10.48
N LYS A 5 -4.26 9.52 -10.97
CA LYS A 5 -3.72 8.22 -11.37
C LYS A 5 -3.41 7.45 -10.10
N LEU A 6 -4.32 6.57 -9.70
CA LEU A 6 -4.09 5.57 -8.66
C LEU A 6 -3.59 4.30 -9.37
N PRO A 7 -2.27 4.04 -9.42
CA PRO A 7 -1.78 2.78 -9.95
C PRO A 7 -2.25 1.65 -9.01
N LYS A 8 -3.20 0.86 -9.50
CA LYS A 8 -3.56 -0.40 -8.84
C LYS A 8 -2.35 -1.33 -8.95
N LEU A 9 -1.87 -1.83 -7.82
CA LEU A 9 -0.77 -2.79 -7.79
C LEU A 9 -1.30 -4.18 -8.13
N PHE A 10 -2.27 -4.64 -7.34
CA PHE A 10 -2.91 -5.93 -7.49
C PHE A 10 -4.23 -5.98 -6.72
N MET A 11 -5.01 -7.04 -6.98
CA MET A 11 -6.18 -7.39 -6.18
C MET A 11 -5.96 -8.76 -5.54
N VAL A 12 -6.32 -8.90 -4.27
CA VAL A 12 -6.22 -10.14 -3.51
C VAL A 12 -7.44 -10.28 -2.61
N CYS A 13 -8.12 -11.42 -2.66
CA CYS A 13 -9.31 -11.71 -1.83
C CYS A 13 -10.42 -10.62 -1.89
N GLY A 14 -10.59 -9.95 -3.02
CA GLY A 14 -11.57 -8.86 -3.19
C GLY A 14 -11.14 -7.49 -2.63
N TYR A 15 -9.92 -7.40 -2.10
CA TYR A 15 -9.26 -6.16 -1.72
C TYR A 15 -8.38 -5.66 -2.84
N THR A 16 -8.40 -4.35 -3.06
CA THR A 16 -7.51 -3.67 -3.99
C THR A 16 -6.38 -3.04 -3.18
N VAL A 17 -5.15 -3.29 -3.61
CA VAL A 17 -3.92 -2.71 -3.04
C VAL A 17 -3.36 -1.70 -4.03
N TYR A 18 -3.07 -0.49 -3.56
CA TYR A 18 -2.71 0.64 -4.43
C TYR A 18 -1.95 1.73 -3.67
N PHE A 19 -1.31 2.64 -4.41
CA PHE A 19 -0.72 3.87 -3.87
C PHE A 19 -1.71 5.02 -3.97
N TRP A 20 -1.68 5.93 -2.99
CA TRP A 20 -2.41 7.18 -3.07
C TRP A 20 -1.58 8.19 -3.84
N SER A 21 -2.17 9.01 -4.72
CA SER A 21 -1.36 9.94 -5.53
C SER A 21 -0.78 11.11 -4.71
N ASN A 22 -1.20 11.31 -3.46
CA ASN A 22 -0.80 12.42 -2.60
C ASN A 22 -0.22 11.89 -1.28
N GLU A 23 1.02 11.43 -1.32
CA GLU A 23 1.70 10.78 -0.19
C GLU A 23 2.43 11.77 0.74
N ASN A 24 2.37 13.09 0.49
CA ASN A 24 2.87 14.16 1.37
C ASN A 24 4.28 13.95 2.00
N GLY A 25 5.19 13.27 1.28
CA GLY A 25 6.55 12.96 1.77
C GLY A 25 6.63 11.80 2.78
N GLU A 26 5.55 11.04 2.94
CA GLU A 26 5.53 9.82 3.76
C GLU A 26 6.44 8.72 3.18
N PRO A 27 6.96 7.81 4.03
CA PRO A 27 7.71 6.64 3.56
C PRO A 27 6.84 5.69 2.74
N ILE A 28 7.44 4.67 2.12
CA ILE A 28 6.72 3.71 1.28
C ILE A 28 5.61 3.00 2.04
N HIS A 29 4.43 2.97 1.43
CA HIS A 29 3.27 2.31 1.98
C HIS A 29 2.25 1.93 0.91
N VAL A 30 1.25 1.15 1.31
CA VAL A 30 0.11 0.82 0.47
C VAL A 30 -1.19 1.11 1.19
N HIS A 31 -2.20 1.42 0.39
CA HIS A 31 -3.58 1.52 0.81
C HIS A 31 -4.36 0.30 0.36
N ILE A 32 -5.30 -0.12 1.21
CA ILE A 32 -6.15 -1.28 0.97
C ILE A 32 -7.60 -0.89 1.21
N SER A 33 -8.44 -1.19 0.23
CA SER A 33 -9.89 -1.06 0.34
C SER A 33 -10.59 -2.20 -0.42
N LYS A 34 -11.82 -2.51 -0.03
CA LYS A 34 -12.62 -3.51 -0.75
C LYS A 34 -13.13 -2.90 -2.06
N GLY A 35 -12.85 -3.54 -3.19
CA GLY A 35 -13.26 -3.05 -4.50
C GLY A 35 -12.54 -1.78 -4.96
N LYS A 36 -13.14 -0.60 -4.80
CA LYS A 36 -12.58 0.68 -5.31
C LYS A 36 -11.77 1.41 -4.22
N PRO A 37 -10.73 2.19 -4.57
CA PRO A 37 -10.04 3.07 -3.65
C PRO A 37 -10.98 3.99 -2.86
N THR A 38 -10.74 4.13 -1.56
CA THR A 38 -11.55 4.99 -0.68
C THR A 38 -10.68 5.90 0.18
N PRO A 39 -11.15 7.11 0.56
CA PRO A 39 -10.37 8.03 1.40
C PRO A 39 -9.98 7.46 2.78
N ASN A 40 -10.84 6.61 3.35
CA ASN A 40 -10.60 5.94 4.64
C ASN A 40 -10.07 4.51 4.44
N ALA A 41 -9.19 4.31 3.47
CA ALA A 41 -8.56 3.02 3.23
C ALA A 41 -7.68 2.59 4.42
N THR A 42 -7.54 1.28 4.59
CA THR A 42 -6.54 0.72 5.51
C THR A 42 -5.15 1.06 4.98
N LYS A 43 -4.27 1.56 5.83
CA LYS A 43 -2.89 1.94 5.47
C LYS A 43 -1.90 0.96 6.09
N ILE A 44 -0.94 0.49 5.29
CA ILE A 44 0.13 -0.42 5.71
C ILE A 44 1.49 0.13 5.28
N TRP A 45 2.37 0.36 6.25
CA TRP A 45 3.76 0.77 6.02
C TRP A 45 4.62 -0.42 5.59
N LEU A 46 5.59 -0.18 4.72
CA LEU A 46 6.67 -1.13 4.45
C LEU A 46 7.89 -0.79 5.32
N THR A 47 8.56 -1.82 5.86
CA THR A 47 9.72 -1.67 6.75
C THR A 47 11.03 -2.00 6.04
N LYS A 48 12.16 -1.45 6.50
CA LYS A 48 13.46 -1.70 5.87
C LYS A 48 13.89 -3.17 5.92
N SER A 49 13.37 -3.92 6.89
CA SER A 49 13.62 -5.36 7.08
C SER A 49 12.92 -6.28 6.07
N GLY A 50 12.12 -5.74 5.13
CA GLY A 50 11.37 -6.54 4.15
C GLY A 50 9.97 -6.93 4.61
N GLY A 51 9.49 -6.38 5.73
CA GLY A 51 8.17 -6.64 6.28
C GLY A 51 7.21 -5.46 6.11
N CYS A 52 6.10 -5.52 6.84
CA CYS A 52 5.11 -4.45 6.85
C CYS A 52 4.44 -4.29 8.22
N ILE A 53 3.92 -3.09 8.49
CA ILE A 53 3.24 -2.74 9.75
C ILE A 53 1.91 -2.04 9.43
N LEU A 54 0.85 -2.45 10.13
CA LEU A 54 -0.45 -1.78 10.04
C LEU A 54 -0.36 -0.37 10.63
N ALA A 55 -0.60 0.64 9.81
CA ALA A 55 -0.65 2.03 10.24
C ALA A 55 -2.04 2.42 10.76
N SER A 56 -3.08 2.04 10.01
CA SER A 56 -4.47 2.30 10.36
C SER A 56 -5.40 1.33 9.64
N ASN A 57 -6.49 0.94 10.30
CA ASN A 57 -7.51 0.06 9.74
C ASN A 57 -8.80 0.80 9.42
N GLY A 58 -8.73 1.80 8.54
CA GLY A 58 -9.89 2.62 8.16
C GLY A 58 -11.00 1.83 7.45
N SER A 59 -10.66 0.76 6.73
CA SER A 59 -11.63 -0.09 6.04
C SER A 59 -12.27 -1.16 6.94
N LYS A 60 -11.94 -1.18 8.24
CA LYS A 60 -12.49 -2.12 9.24
C LYS A 60 -12.33 -3.58 8.81
N ILE A 61 -11.18 -3.91 8.22
CA ILE A 61 -10.83 -5.27 7.81
C ILE A 61 -10.68 -6.13 9.07
N SER A 62 -11.16 -7.38 9.04
CA SER A 62 -11.01 -8.26 10.20
C SER A 62 -9.54 -8.58 10.45
N LYS A 63 -9.16 -8.87 11.70
CA LYS A 63 -7.76 -9.18 12.06
C LYS A 63 -7.20 -10.36 11.26
N LYS A 64 -8.05 -11.38 10.99
CA LYS A 64 -7.66 -12.55 10.21
C LYS A 64 -7.28 -12.16 8.77
N GLU A 65 -8.17 -11.46 8.08
CA GLU A 65 -7.93 -11.00 6.70
C GLU A 65 -6.76 -10.02 6.65
N LEU A 66 -6.60 -9.15 7.65
CA LEU A 66 -5.46 -8.25 7.75
C LEU A 66 -4.12 -8.99 7.80
N ASN A 67 -4.03 -10.06 8.61
CA ASN A 67 -2.82 -10.86 8.70
C ASN A 67 -2.48 -11.51 7.34
N GLU A 68 -3.48 -12.11 6.68
CA GLU A 68 -3.30 -12.69 5.35
C GLU A 68 -2.82 -11.64 4.33
N LEU A 69 -3.46 -10.47 4.31
CA LEU A 69 -3.06 -9.34 3.45
C LEU A 69 -1.63 -8.86 3.73
N MET A 70 -1.24 -8.79 5.01
CA MET A 70 0.11 -8.39 5.41
C MET A 70 1.19 -9.40 4.98
N GLU A 71 0.88 -10.70 5.02
CA GLU A 71 1.75 -11.74 4.48
C GLU A 71 1.93 -11.57 2.96
N PHE A 72 0.84 -11.34 2.21
CA PHE A 72 0.91 -11.08 0.77
C PHE A 72 1.72 -9.82 0.45
N ILE A 73 1.53 -8.73 1.19
CA ILE A 73 2.28 -7.49 1.00
C ILE A 73 3.76 -7.69 1.25
N SER A 74 4.13 -8.41 2.31
CA SER A 74 5.52 -8.72 2.62
C SER A 74 6.14 -9.64 1.55
N ALA A 75 5.40 -10.63 1.04
CA ALA A 75 5.87 -11.48 -0.05
C ALA A 75 6.09 -10.71 -1.36
N GLN A 76 5.35 -9.62 -1.59
CA GLN A 76 5.47 -8.74 -2.76
C GLN A 76 6.37 -7.53 -2.52
N PHE A 77 7.15 -7.50 -1.43
CA PHE A 77 7.91 -6.32 -0.99
C PHE A 77 8.73 -5.65 -2.10
N PHE A 78 9.55 -6.42 -2.82
CA PHE A 78 10.40 -5.89 -3.90
C PHE A 78 9.59 -5.36 -5.08
N PHE A 79 8.47 -6.02 -5.42
CA PHE A 79 7.56 -5.56 -6.47
C PHE A 79 6.93 -4.22 -6.09
N ILE A 80 6.45 -4.08 -4.84
CA ILE A 80 5.87 -2.83 -4.33
C ILE A 80 6.93 -1.72 -4.35
N CYS A 81 8.17 -2.01 -3.93
CA CYS A 81 9.28 -1.05 -4.00
C CYS A 81 9.54 -0.56 -5.42
N ALA A 82 9.62 -1.47 -6.40
CA ALA A 82 9.81 -1.10 -7.80
C ALA A 82 8.66 -0.23 -8.33
N LYS A 83 7.41 -0.60 -8.02
CA LYS A 83 6.24 0.18 -8.43
C LYS A 83 6.16 1.53 -7.75
N TRP A 84 6.64 1.67 -6.52
CA TRP A 84 6.72 2.96 -5.85
C TRP A 84 7.65 3.91 -6.60
N LYS A 85 8.84 3.44 -6.96
CA LYS A 85 9.81 4.21 -7.76
C LYS A 85 9.23 4.65 -9.10
N GLU A 86 8.57 3.74 -9.81
CA GLU A 86 7.89 4.04 -11.08
C GLU A 86 6.75 5.07 -10.90
N ALA A 87 5.92 4.90 -9.87
CA ALA A 87 4.73 5.73 -9.66
C ALA A 87 5.06 7.17 -9.27
N PHE A 88 6.11 7.35 -8.45
CA PHE A 88 6.51 8.66 -7.91
C PHE A 88 7.77 9.22 -8.56
N VAL A 89 8.31 8.54 -9.57
CA VAL A 89 9.49 8.95 -10.35
C VAL A 89 10.65 9.31 -9.42
N THR A 90 11.02 8.35 -8.56
CA THR A 90 12.09 8.48 -7.56
C THR A 90 12.98 7.25 -7.56
N ASP A 91 14.28 7.44 -7.33
CA ASP A 91 15.22 6.34 -7.14
C ASP A 91 15.40 5.96 -5.65
N GLU A 92 14.98 6.86 -4.76
CA GLU A 92 15.07 6.69 -3.31
C GLU A 92 13.74 6.20 -2.72
N ILE A 93 13.85 5.30 -1.75
CA ILE A 93 12.71 4.80 -0.97
C ILE A 93 13.02 5.04 0.51
N GLY A 94 12.20 5.87 1.16
CA GLY A 94 12.16 5.96 2.61
C GLY A 94 11.30 4.82 3.16
N PHE A 95 11.80 4.05 4.14
CA PHE A 95 11.04 3.02 4.82
C PHE A 95 10.58 3.49 6.19
N TYR A 96 9.50 2.89 6.70
CA TYR A 96 9.10 3.10 8.09
C TYR A 96 9.92 2.20 9.01
N CYS A 97 10.81 2.81 9.80
CA CYS A 97 11.81 2.15 10.66
C CYS A 97 12.89 1.38 9.87
#